data_AF-A0A8C9AY28-F1
#
_entry.id   AF-A0A8C9AY28-F1
#
_cell.length_a   1.000
_cell.length_b   1.000
_cell.length_c   1.000
_cell.angle_alpha   90.00
_cell.angle_beta   90.00
_cell.angle_gamma   90.00
#
_symmetry.space_group_name_H-M   'P 1'
#
loop_
_entity.id
_entity.type
_entity.pdbx_description
1 polymer ?
#
loop_
_entity_poly.entity_id
_entity_poly.type
_entity_poly.pdbx_seq_one_letter_code
_entity_poly.pdbx_strand_id
1 'polypeptide(L)'
;MAATAAETRVFLEVRRQLQSALLVLGEAKEEDMPMDISIMPSSLQVKTPEGCTEIRLPAEVRLVPSSCRGLQFVAGDGLHLRLQARAEFCPKLVSVFNQSSQAQGCCSFYCQSCGEVIIKDRKLLRVLPLPSENWGALVGEWCCHPDPFANKPLHPQENDCFVGDTFFLVNLRADLGHPRPESSPVEMRRLSSKNHFKPEPKANTKVICKRCKVMLGETVSSETTKFYMTEIIIQPSDRSFLIIPRSQFVQSVIAQCLVELSSARSTFRFTIQGQDGRVYILLWLLNSDSLVIESLRSSKCIKKFPLLEDSMKADSTSAWSAVKVLYQPCIKSRNEKLASSWESDISVHSLTLPSATCLELLLILSRNNATLPPSLRHMNSFQVWNSSFSRV
;
A
#
# COMPACT_ATOMS: atom_id res chain seq x y z
N MET A 1 25.47 32.30 10.61
CA MET A 1 24.56 31.17 10.32
C MET A 1 25.02 30.01 11.19
N ALA A 2 24.23 29.58 12.17
CA ALA A 2 24.58 28.43 13.00
C ALA A 2 24.45 27.16 12.17
N ALA A 3 25.56 26.45 11.96
CA ALA A 3 25.55 25.11 11.41
C ALA A 3 24.82 24.21 12.40
N THR A 4 23.63 23.73 12.03
CA THR A 4 22.92 22.71 12.78
C THR A 4 23.78 21.46 12.83
N ALA A 5 24.15 21.00 14.03
CA ALA A 5 24.83 19.73 14.23
C ALA A 5 24.05 18.61 13.52
N ALA A 6 24.74 17.86 12.66
CA ALA A 6 24.15 16.72 11.98
C ALA A 6 24.23 15.54 12.96
N GLU A 7 23.15 15.30 13.71
CA GLU A 7 23.09 14.21 14.67
C GLU A 7 23.26 12.85 13.97
N THR A 8 23.98 11.93 14.62
CA THR A 8 24.27 10.59 14.09
C THR A 8 22.98 9.84 13.80
N ARG A 9 22.73 9.60 12.51
CA ARG A 9 21.56 8.87 12.05
C ARG A 9 21.70 7.39 12.40
N VAL A 10 20.66 6.77 12.94
CA VAL A 10 20.65 5.32 13.17
C VAL A 10 19.53 4.66 12.40
N PHE A 11 19.89 3.62 11.66
CA PHE A 11 18.98 2.75 10.93
C PHE A 11 19.17 1.30 11.39
N LEU A 12 18.09 0.64 11.79
CA LEU A 12 18.10 -0.76 12.18
C LEU A 12 16.97 -1.51 11.45
N GLU A 13 17.35 -2.45 10.58
CA GLU A 13 16.43 -3.39 9.91
C GLU A 13 16.52 -4.74 10.62
N VAL A 14 15.42 -5.19 11.23
CA VAL A 14 15.29 -6.51 11.84
C VAL A 14 14.45 -7.42 10.93
N ARG A 15 15.00 -8.57 10.56
CA ARG A 15 14.31 -9.62 9.79
C ARG A 15 13.77 -10.67 10.75
N ARG A 16 12.46 -10.66 10.99
CA ARG A 16 11.80 -11.48 12.01
C ARG A 16 11.99 -12.98 11.77
N GLN A 17 11.85 -13.44 10.54
CA GLN A 17 11.97 -14.86 10.22
C GLN A 17 13.42 -15.33 10.27
N LEU A 18 14.37 -14.49 9.81
CA LEU A 18 15.79 -14.81 9.81
C LEU A 18 16.48 -14.58 11.15
N GLN A 19 15.77 -14.00 12.13
CA GLN A 19 16.30 -13.60 13.43
C GLN A 19 17.62 -12.83 13.33
N SER A 20 17.68 -11.90 12.38
CA SER A 20 18.88 -11.13 12.06
C SER A 20 18.56 -9.65 12.00
N ALA A 21 19.57 -8.83 12.24
CA ALA A 21 19.50 -7.39 12.16
C ALA A 21 20.69 -6.81 11.40
N LEU A 22 20.42 -5.76 10.64
CA LEU A 22 21.40 -4.87 10.05
C LEU A 22 21.30 -3.52 10.76
N LEU A 23 22.37 -3.17 11.47
CA LEU A 23 22.55 -1.84 12.06
C LEU A 23 23.43 -1.01 11.13
N VAL A 24 22.97 0.20 10.81
CA VAL A 24 23.74 1.22 10.11
C VAL A 24 23.75 2.48 10.97
N LEU A 25 24.95 2.93 11.31
CA LEU A 25 25.20 4.21 11.93
C LEU A 25 25.71 5.16 10.85
N GLY A 26 25.02 6.27 10.66
CA GLY A 26 25.33 7.30 9.68
C GLY A 26 26.77 7.80 9.81
N GLU A 27 27.34 8.31 8.71
CA GLU A 27 28.68 8.91 8.74
C GLU A 27 28.81 9.95 9.87
N ALA A 28 29.74 9.63 10.77
CA ALA A 28 30.32 10.53 11.75
C ALA A 28 31.04 11.68 11.05
N LYS A 29 30.99 12.89 11.60
CA LYS A 29 32.01 13.88 11.21
C LYS A 29 33.37 13.42 11.72
N GLU A 30 34.46 13.80 11.05
CA GLU A 30 35.82 13.54 11.56
C GLU A 30 36.00 14.09 12.99
N GLU A 31 35.31 15.19 13.31
CA GLU A 31 35.28 15.83 14.64
C GLU A 31 34.61 14.96 15.73
N ASP A 32 33.75 14.01 15.36
CA ASP A 32 33.02 13.14 16.28
C ASP A 32 33.77 11.84 16.63
N MET A 33 35.00 11.68 16.14
CA MET A 33 35.82 10.49 16.38
C MET A 33 36.81 10.72 17.53
N PRO A 34 37.02 9.74 18.43
CA PRO A 34 36.47 8.38 18.41
C PRO A 34 35.02 8.29 18.91
N MET A 35 34.26 7.37 18.32
CA MET A 35 32.91 7.00 18.76
C MET A 35 32.92 5.67 19.52
N ASP A 36 32.25 5.63 20.66
CA ASP A 36 32.01 4.40 21.42
C ASP A 36 30.58 3.90 21.21
N ILE A 37 30.44 2.65 20.78
CA ILE A 37 29.15 2.02 20.49
C ILE A 37 28.91 0.88 21.48
N SER A 38 27.83 0.98 22.24
CA SER A 38 27.40 -0.05 23.19
C SER A 38 26.08 -0.65 22.74
N ILE A 39 26.07 -1.97 22.52
CA ILE A 39 24.89 -2.72 22.07
C ILE A 39 24.39 -3.56 23.24
N MET A 40 23.20 -3.24 23.74
CA MET A 40 22.52 -3.98 24.78
C MET A 40 21.33 -4.76 24.18
N PRO A 41 20.79 -5.77 24.87
CA PRO A 41 19.65 -6.52 24.35
C PRO A 41 18.43 -5.65 24.03
N SER A 42 18.20 -4.56 24.77
CA SER A 42 17.01 -3.70 24.65
C SER A 42 17.33 -2.26 24.22
N SER A 43 18.59 -1.91 24.01
CA SER A 43 18.98 -0.56 23.62
C SER A 43 20.31 -0.53 22.86
N LEU A 44 20.48 0.53 22.10
CA LEU A 44 21.72 0.87 21.43
C LEU A 44 22.17 2.23 21.97
N GLN A 45 23.43 2.36 22.33
CA GLN A 45 24.02 3.61 22.78
C GLN A 45 25.21 3.97 21.90
N VAL A 46 25.22 5.21 21.41
CA VAL A 46 26.32 5.80 20.64
C VAL A 46 26.83 6.99 21.44
N LYS A 47 28.09 6.95 21.86
CA LYS A 47 28.78 8.05 22.54
C LYS A 47 29.76 8.68 21.58
N THR A 48 29.66 9.98 21.44
CA THR A 48 30.60 10.86 20.72
C THR A 48 31.19 11.85 21.73
N PRO A 49 32.27 12.57 21.39
CA PRO A 49 32.78 13.66 22.22
C PRO A 49 31.72 14.73 22.53
N GLU A 50 30.74 14.89 21.64
CA GLU A 50 29.68 15.91 21.71
C GLU A 50 28.45 15.46 22.52
N GLY A 51 28.29 14.15 22.76
CA GLY A 51 27.15 13.66 23.55
C GLY A 51 26.93 12.15 23.49
N CYS A 52 25.83 11.72 24.11
CA CYS A 52 25.41 10.32 24.16
C CYS A 52 23.99 10.18 23.64
N THR A 53 23.82 9.39 22.58
CA THR A 53 22.51 9.05 22.01
C THR A 53 22.13 7.63 22.40
N GLU A 54 21.03 7.46 23.13
CA GLU A 54 20.44 6.15 23.43
C GLU A 54 19.17 5.94 22.59
N ILE A 55 19.08 4.77 21.96
CA ILE A 55 17.91 4.29 21.23
C ILE A 55 17.36 3.10 21.99
N ARG A 56 16.15 3.25 22.53
CA ARG A 56 15.43 2.15 23.18
C ARG A 56 14.65 1.37 22.13
N LEU A 57 14.85 0.06 22.14
CA LEU A 57 14.14 -0.85 21.27
C LEU A 57 12.74 -1.14 21.84
N PRO A 58 11.75 -1.41 20.98
CA PRO A 58 10.46 -1.92 21.42
C PRO A 58 10.60 -3.19 22.27
N ALA A 59 9.62 -3.44 23.14
CA ALA A 59 9.64 -4.59 24.04
C ALA A 59 9.74 -5.93 23.28
N GLU A 60 9.19 -5.97 22.08
CA GLU A 60 9.12 -7.13 21.20
C GLU A 60 10.46 -7.43 20.51
N VAL A 61 11.43 -6.52 20.56
CA VAL A 61 12.73 -6.64 19.89
C VAL A 61 13.84 -6.81 20.93
N ARG A 62 14.66 -7.84 20.73
CA ARG A 62 15.84 -8.13 21.54
C ARG A 62 17.05 -8.42 20.65
N LEU A 63 18.09 -7.60 20.76
CA LEU A 63 19.37 -7.86 20.11
C LEU A 63 20.16 -8.91 20.88
N VAL A 64 21.06 -9.62 20.19
CA VAL A 64 22.03 -10.54 20.80
C VAL A 64 23.43 -9.95 20.61
N PRO A 65 23.94 -9.15 21.58
CA PRO A 65 25.20 -8.40 21.39
C PRO A 65 26.41 -9.30 21.09
N SER A 66 26.47 -10.49 21.67
CA SER A 66 27.55 -11.47 21.44
C SER A 66 27.64 -12.00 20.00
N SER A 67 26.64 -11.74 19.17
CA SER A 67 26.57 -12.21 17.78
C SER A 67 27.03 -11.18 16.75
N CYS A 68 27.53 -10.03 17.21
CA CYS A 68 28.02 -8.94 16.36
C CYS A 68 29.11 -9.43 15.40
N ARG A 69 28.95 -9.15 14.11
CA ARG A 69 29.88 -9.56 13.05
C ARG A 69 29.77 -8.64 11.83
N GLY A 70 30.78 -8.72 10.96
CA GLY A 70 30.78 -8.00 9.69
C GLY A 70 30.77 -6.49 9.89
N LEU A 71 31.53 -6.02 10.90
CA LEU A 71 31.76 -4.60 11.11
C LEU A 71 32.53 -4.05 9.90
N GLN A 72 31.96 -3.05 9.23
CA GLN A 72 32.58 -2.43 8.07
C GLN A 72 32.16 -0.98 7.96
N PHE A 73 33.06 -0.14 7.46
CA PHE A 73 32.74 1.23 7.07
C PHE A 73 32.39 1.26 5.58
N VAL A 74 31.28 1.90 5.23
CA VAL A 74 30.81 2.07 3.86
C VAL A 74 30.72 3.56 3.57
N ALA A 75 31.53 4.03 2.62
CA ALA A 75 31.56 5.44 2.23
C ALA A 75 30.17 5.92 1.76
N GLY A 76 29.73 7.06 2.29
CA GLY A 76 28.41 7.65 2.09
C GLY A 76 27.30 7.12 3.00
N ASP A 77 27.49 5.96 3.64
CA ASP A 77 26.51 5.35 4.55
C ASP A 77 26.94 5.45 6.01
N GLY A 78 28.20 5.11 6.31
CA GLY A 78 28.77 5.05 7.65
C GLY A 78 29.10 3.62 8.09
N LEU A 79 28.92 3.33 9.38
CA LEU A 79 29.32 2.07 9.99
C LEU A 79 28.19 1.03 9.91
N HIS A 80 28.47 -0.10 9.28
CA HIS A 80 27.55 -1.23 9.17
C HIS A 80 27.96 -2.34 10.12
N LEU A 81 26.96 -2.94 10.76
CA LEU A 81 27.14 -4.09 11.64
C LEU A 81 25.97 -5.06 11.50
N ARG A 82 26.26 -6.36 11.53
CA ARG A 82 25.25 -7.41 11.55
C ARG A 82 25.25 -8.11 12.89
N LEU A 83 24.06 -8.45 13.37
CA LEU A 83 23.85 -9.18 14.61
C LEU A 83 22.56 -10.00 14.55
N GLN A 84 22.42 -10.98 15.42
CA GLN A 84 21.16 -11.67 15.64
C GLN A 84 20.20 -10.77 16.42
N ALA A 85 18.92 -10.89 16.09
CA ALA A 85 17.85 -10.19 16.76
C ALA A 85 16.64 -11.12 16.87
N ARG A 86 16.08 -11.23 18.07
CA ARG A 86 14.80 -11.87 18.31
C ARG A 86 13.73 -10.80 18.23
N ALA A 87 12.77 -10.99 17.35
CA ALA A 87 11.59 -10.15 17.29
C ALA A 87 10.37 -11.06 17.30
N GLU A 88 9.49 -10.89 18.29
CA GLU A 88 8.25 -11.66 18.30
C GLU A 88 7.44 -11.35 17.04
N PHE A 89 7.01 -12.41 16.36
CA PHE A 89 6.15 -12.28 15.19
C PHE A 89 4.77 -11.82 15.66
N CYS A 90 4.41 -10.56 15.38
CA CYS A 90 3.02 -10.12 15.54
C CYS A 90 2.27 -10.41 14.22
N PRO A 91 1.37 -11.41 14.17
CA PRO A 91 0.61 -11.76 12.97
C PRO A 91 -0.47 -10.73 12.60
N LYS A 92 -0.53 -9.57 13.25
CA LYS A 92 -1.55 -8.55 13.02
C LYS A 92 -1.25 -7.74 11.74
N LEU A 93 -1.07 -8.40 10.61
CA LEU A 93 -1.43 -7.81 9.32
C LEU A 93 -2.96 -7.79 9.30
N VAL A 94 -3.52 -6.67 9.76
CA VAL A 94 -4.95 -6.43 9.63
C VAL A 94 -5.21 -6.29 8.14
N SER A 95 -5.86 -7.30 7.55
CA SER A 95 -6.42 -7.18 6.21
C SER A 95 -7.18 -5.87 6.12
N VAL A 96 -7.13 -5.20 4.97
CA VAL A 96 -7.96 -4.02 4.66
C VAL A 96 -9.43 -4.27 5.04
N PHE A 97 -9.84 -5.54 5.15
CA PHE A 97 -11.16 -5.98 5.55
C PHE A 97 -11.30 -6.88 6.80
N ASN A 98 -10.33 -6.99 7.71
CA ASN A 98 -10.51 -7.81 8.94
C ASN A 98 -11.08 -7.04 10.16
N GLN A 99 -11.98 -6.08 9.93
CA GLN A 99 -12.93 -5.63 10.96
C GLN A 99 -14.39 -6.00 10.65
N SER A 100 -14.71 -6.61 9.50
CA SER A 100 -16.11 -6.99 9.18
C SER A 100 -16.42 -8.47 9.31
N SER A 101 -15.44 -9.33 9.62
CA SER A 101 -15.67 -10.76 9.88
C SER A 101 -16.37 -11.04 11.22
N GLN A 102 -16.67 -10.00 12.01
CA GLN A 102 -17.74 -9.99 12.99
C GLN A 102 -18.90 -9.15 12.46
N ALA A 103 -19.73 -9.77 11.63
CA ALA A 103 -21.01 -9.22 11.21
C ALA A 103 -21.90 -8.99 12.43
N GLN A 104 -21.98 -7.75 12.92
CA GLN A 104 -23.05 -7.29 13.83
C GLN A 104 -23.32 -5.77 13.79
N GLY A 105 -22.50 -4.95 13.14
CA GLY A 105 -22.68 -3.48 13.07
C GLY A 105 -22.83 -2.93 11.64
N CYS A 106 -23.44 -1.74 11.53
CA CYS A 106 -23.41 -0.95 10.29
C CYS A 106 -22.01 -0.37 10.05
N CYS A 107 -21.64 -0.18 8.79
CA CYS A 107 -20.41 0.50 8.40
C CYS A 107 -20.70 1.71 7.51
N SER A 108 -19.79 2.67 7.53
CA SER A 108 -19.83 3.85 6.69
C SER A 108 -18.58 3.94 5.82
N PHE A 109 -18.76 4.47 4.62
CA PHE A 109 -17.74 4.64 3.60
C PHE A 109 -17.38 6.12 3.55
N TYR A 110 -16.10 6.44 3.60
CA TYR A 110 -15.60 7.80 3.68
C TYR A 110 -14.61 8.07 2.55
N CYS A 111 -14.65 9.26 1.97
CA CYS A 111 -13.61 9.73 1.08
C CYS A 111 -12.31 9.89 1.87
N GLN A 112 -11.27 9.16 1.47
CA GLN A 112 -10.00 9.20 2.18
C GLN A 112 -9.37 10.61 2.16
N SER A 113 -9.54 11.36 1.08
CA SER A 113 -8.90 12.67 0.92
C SER A 113 -9.51 13.79 1.78
N CYS A 114 -10.80 13.72 2.14
CA CYS A 114 -11.48 14.81 2.86
C CYS A 114 -12.40 14.39 4.01
N GLY A 115 -12.56 13.08 4.24
CA GLY A 115 -13.43 12.52 5.27
C GLY A 115 -14.92 12.61 4.96
N GLU A 116 -15.32 13.05 3.76
CA GLU A 116 -16.73 13.13 3.38
C GLU A 116 -17.39 11.74 3.41
N VAL A 117 -18.58 11.65 4.01
CA VAL A 117 -19.34 10.40 4.04
C VAL A 117 -19.93 10.12 2.66
N ILE A 118 -19.60 8.96 2.09
CA ILE A 118 -20.04 8.51 0.77
C ILE A 118 -21.26 7.59 0.89
N ILE A 119 -21.19 6.64 1.82
CA ILE A 119 -22.29 5.74 2.18
C ILE A 119 -22.36 5.73 3.70
N LYS A 120 -23.55 5.92 4.27
CA LYS A 120 -23.74 6.02 5.72
C LYS A 120 -24.52 4.81 6.23
N ASP A 121 -24.08 4.27 7.37
CA ASP A 121 -24.79 3.24 8.14
C ASP A 121 -25.25 2.02 7.31
N ARG A 122 -24.43 1.61 6.35
CA ARG A 122 -24.69 0.46 5.48
C ARG A 122 -24.49 -0.82 6.27
N LYS A 123 -25.50 -1.67 6.30
CA LYS A 123 -25.37 -3.04 6.80
C LYS A 123 -24.85 -3.92 5.67
N LEU A 124 -23.62 -4.44 5.80
CA LEU A 124 -23.09 -5.44 4.85
C LEU A 124 -23.44 -6.84 5.34
N LEU A 125 -24.25 -7.57 4.58
CA LEU A 125 -24.64 -8.95 4.89
C LEU A 125 -23.57 -9.95 4.45
N ARG A 126 -22.95 -9.71 3.30
CA ARG A 126 -21.87 -10.54 2.78
C ARG A 126 -20.76 -9.67 2.22
N VAL A 127 -19.54 -10.06 2.54
CA VAL A 127 -18.32 -9.51 1.96
C VAL A 127 -17.61 -10.67 1.28
N LEU A 128 -17.59 -10.68 -0.05
CA LEU A 128 -17.11 -11.82 -0.83
C LEU A 128 -15.95 -11.40 -1.73
N PRO A 129 -14.83 -12.13 -1.75
CA PRO A 129 -13.77 -11.87 -2.70
C PRO A 129 -14.26 -12.18 -4.12
N LEU A 130 -13.95 -11.30 -5.06
CA LEU A 130 -14.11 -11.58 -6.47
C LEU A 130 -13.04 -12.59 -6.91
N PRO A 131 -13.34 -13.41 -7.93
CA PRO A 131 -12.28 -13.99 -8.73
C PRO A 131 -11.35 -12.85 -9.20
N SER A 132 -10.03 -12.99 -9.03
CA SER A 132 -8.98 -12.16 -9.66
C SER A 132 -9.35 -11.51 -11.02
N GLU A 133 -8.83 -10.32 -11.30
CA GLU A 133 -9.08 -9.67 -12.60
C GLU A 133 -8.62 -10.52 -13.80
N ASN A 134 -7.69 -11.48 -13.59
CA ASN A 134 -7.18 -12.39 -14.62
C ASN A 134 -8.01 -13.66 -14.82
N TRP A 135 -9.11 -13.89 -14.09
CA TRP A 135 -9.90 -15.13 -14.28
C TRP A 135 -10.45 -15.28 -15.69
N GLY A 136 -10.89 -14.19 -16.33
CA GLY A 136 -11.38 -14.28 -17.72
C GLY A 136 -10.30 -14.76 -18.70
N ALA A 137 -9.05 -14.36 -18.49
CA ALA A 137 -7.91 -14.84 -19.28
C ALA A 137 -7.57 -16.30 -18.97
N LEU A 138 -7.59 -16.69 -17.69
CA LEU A 138 -7.32 -18.07 -17.27
C LEU A 138 -8.41 -19.04 -17.75
N VAL A 139 -9.68 -18.63 -17.75
CA VAL A 139 -10.80 -19.47 -18.20
C VAL A 139 -10.67 -19.82 -19.68
N GLY A 140 -10.20 -18.89 -20.52
CA GLY A 140 -9.96 -19.15 -21.94
C GLY A 140 -8.89 -20.22 -22.22
N GLU A 141 -7.92 -20.38 -21.30
CA GLU A 141 -6.84 -21.35 -21.43
C GLU A 141 -7.13 -22.68 -20.71
N TRP A 142 -7.96 -22.66 -19.66
CA TRP A 142 -8.18 -23.81 -18.77
C TRP A 142 -9.49 -24.55 -19.04
N CYS A 143 -10.50 -23.89 -19.62
CA CYS A 143 -11.79 -24.52 -19.86
C CYS A 143 -11.84 -25.16 -21.25
N CYS A 144 -12.15 -26.46 -21.29
CA CYS A 144 -12.41 -27.20 -22.53
C CYS A 144 -13.76 -26.84 -23.20
N HIS A 145 -14.52 -25.92 -22.61
CA HIS A 145 -15.80 -25.44 -23.10
C HIS A 145 -15.86 -23.92 -22.97
N PRO A 146 -16.76 -23.24 -23.73
CA PRO A 146 -16.97 -21.80 -23.59
C PRO A 146 -17.16 -21.40 -22.13
N ASP A 147 -16.61 -20.25 -21.76
CA ASP A 147 -16.66 -19.72 -20.39
C ASP A 147 -18.12 -19.71 -19.89
N PRO A 148 -18.45 -20.50 -18.85
CA PRO A 148 -19.81 -20.58 -18.32
C PRO A 148 -20.26 -19.26 -17.66
N PHE A 149 -19.34 -18.32 -17.44
CA PHE A 149 -19.56 -17.02 -16.82
C PHE A 149 -19.44 -15.83 -17.78
N ALA A 150 -19.05 -16.03 -19.06
CA ALA A 150 -18.79 -14.94 -20.01
C ALA A 150 -19.95 -13.96 -20.22
N ASN A 151 -21.19 -14.38 -19.92
CA ASN A 151 -22.39 -13.56 -20.07
C ASN A 151 -23.06 -13.19 -18.74
N LYS A 152 -22.43 -13.47 -17.59
CA LYS A 152 -22.99 -13.21 -16.26
C LYS A 152 -22.05 -12.31 -15.46
N PRO A 153 -22.19 -10.97 -15.58
CA PRO A 153 -21.39 -10.07 -14.77
C PRO A 153 -21.66 -10.31 -13.28
N LEU A 154 -20.60 -10.47 -12.49
CA LEU A 154 -20.69 -10.65 -11.04
C LEU A 154 -21.02 -9.32 -10.38
N HIS A 155 -22.31 -9.06 -10.18
CA HIS A 155 -22.79 -7.87 -9.50
C HIS A 155 -23.21 -8.17 -8.06
N PRO A 156 -22.84 -7.33 -7.08
CA PRO A 156 -23.31 -7.48 -5.71
C PRO A 156 -24.82 -7.25 -5.64
N GLN A 157 -25.51 -8.07 -4.84
CA GLN A 157 -26.90 -7.78 -4.46
C GLN A 157 -26.93 -6.61 -3.47
N GLU A 158 -28.14 -6.19 -3.11
CA GLU A 158 -28.30 -5.22 -2.03
C GLU A 158 -27.63 -5.74 -0.75
N ASN A 159 -26.88 -4.87 -0.06
CA ASN A 159 -26.11 -5.19 1.14
C ASN A 159 -24.94 -6.18 0.94
N ASP A 160 -24.61 -6.58 -0.29
CA ASP A 160 -23.36 -7.26 -0.57
C ASP A 160 -22.24 -6.25 -0.88
N CYS A 161 -21.02 -6.62 -0.50
CA CYS A 161 -19.79 -5.97 -0.95
C CYS A 161 -18.88 -7.02 -1.57
N PHE A 162 -18.54 -6.89 -2.85
CA PHE A 162 -17.54 -7.74 -3.47
C PHE A 162 -16.17 -7.08 -3.45
N VAL A 163 -15.12 -7.84 -3.18
CA VAL A 163 -13.75 -7.35 -2.97
C VAL A 163 -12.87 -7.82 -4.10
N GLY A 164 -12.42 -6.91 -4.96
CA GLY A 164 -11.37 -7.16 -5.95
C GLY A 164 -9.97 -6.91 -5.38
N ASP A 165 -8.94 -7.05 -6.20
CA ASP A 165 -7.54 -6.89 -5.76
C ASP A 165 -7.21 -5.45 -5.30
N THR A 166 -7.86 -4.44 -5.90
CA THR A 166 -7.64 -3.00 -5.62
C THR A 166 -8.92 -2.18 -5.49
N PHE A 167 -10.09 -2.83 -5.46
CA PHE A 167 -11.38 -2.15 -5.47
C PHE A 167 -12.48 -2.91 -4.74
N PHE A 168 -13.56 -2.22 -4.42
CA PHE A 168 -14.81 -2.77 -3.92
C PHE A 168 -15.92 -2.60 -4.95
N LEU A 169 -16.79 -3.59 -5.10
CA LEU A 169 -18.08 -3.43 -5.77
C LEU A 169 -19.19 -3.42 -4.73
N VAL A 170 -20.03 -2.40 -4.80
CA VAL A 170 -21.20 -2.27 -3.93
C VAL A 170 -22.43 -1.93 -4.75
N ASN A 171 -23.59 -2.40 -4.28
CA ASN A 171 -24.88 -2.03 -4.84
C ASN A 171 -25.40 -0.76 -4.16
N LEU A 172 -25.65 0.30 -4.91
CA LEU A 172 -26.13 1.62 -4.43
C LEU A 172 -27.63 1.86 -4.65
N ARG A 173 -28.41 0.85 -5.07
CA ARG A 173 -29.84 1.03 -5.37
C ARG A 173 -30.64 1.62 -4.20
N ALA A 174 -30.28 1.28 -2.96
CA ALA A 174 -30.95 1.79 -1.75
C ALA A 174 -30.63 3.27 -1.44
N ASP A 175 -29.46 3.77 -1.86
CA ASP A 175 -28.93 5.07 -1.45
C ASP A 175 -29.32 6.20 -2.41
N LEU A 176 -29.98 5.87 -3.53
CA LEU A 176 -30.34 6.82 -4.59
C LEU A 176 -31.80 7.31 -4.57
N GLY A 177 -32.63 6.90 -3.61
CA GLY A 177 -33.91 7.56 -3.33
C GLY A 177 -34.89 7.73 -4.51
N HIS A 178 -34.79 6.92 -5.57
CA HIS A 178 -35.72 7.00 -6.70
C HIS A 178 -36.93 6.08 -6.47
N PRO A 179 -38.19 6.59 -6.60
CA PRO A 179 -39.38 5.74 -6.56
C PRO A 179 -39.35 4.75 -7.74
N ARG A 180 -39.89 3.54 -7.50
CA ARG A 180 -40.24 2.61 -8.58
C ARG A 180 -41.07 3.36 -9.63
N PRO A 181 -40.73 3.33 -10.93
CA PRO A 181 -41.74 3.48 -11.95
C PRO A 181 -42.68 2.29 -11.79
N GLU A 182 -43.95 2.55 -11.47
CA GLU A 182 -44.97 1.53 -11.45
C GLU A 182 -44.99 0.79 -12.78
N SER A 183 -44.89 -0.54 -12.71
CA SER A 183 -44.99 -1.42 -13.85
C SER A 183 -46.44 -1.41 -14.36
N SER A 184 -46.69 -0.75 -15.48
CA SER A 184 -47.89 -1.01 -16.29
C SER A 184 -47.73 -2.34 -17.05
N PRO A 185 -48.82 -3.06 -17.36
CA PRO A 185 -48.76 -4.46 -17.72
C PRO A 185 -48.20 -4.71 -19.13
N VAL A 186 -47.43 -5.79 -19.21
CA VAL A 186 -47.01 -6.60 -20.36
C VAL A 186 -47.76 -6.33 -21.68
N GLU A 187 -47.01 -5.92 -22.70
CA GLU A 187 -47.37 -6.23 -24.09
C GLU A 187 -46.18 -6.92 -24.78
N MET A 188 -46.37 -8.21 -25.06
CA MET A 188 -45.41 -9.06 -25.76
C MET A 188 -45.35 -8.65 -27.23
N ARG A 189 -44.27 -7.98 -27.64
CA ARG A 189 -43.87 -7.92 -29.06
C ARG A 189 -42.47 -8.47 -29.25
N ARG A 190 -42.42 -9.68 -29.81
CA ARG A 190 -41.23 -10.24 -30.45
C ARG A 190 -40.87 -9.35 -31.64
N LEU A 191 -39.68 -8.76 -31.65
CA LEU A 191 -39.06 -8.31 -32.89
C LEU A 191 -37.63 -8.84 -33.02
N SER A 192 -37.42 -9.41 -34.19
CA SER A 192 -36.23 -10.03 -34.73
C SER A 192 -35.11 -9.02 -35.00
N SER A 193 -33.88 -9.45 -34.72
CA SER A 193 -32.62 -9.30 -35.49
C SER A 193 -32.26 -7.97 -36.18
N LYS A 194 -30.99 -7.59 -35.92
CA LYS A 194 -30.13 -6.56 -36.54
C LYS A 194 -30.48 -5.10 -36.23
N ASN A 195 -29.53 -4.41 -35.57
CA ASN A 195 -28.75 -3.34 -36.20
C ASN A 195 -27.73 -2.69 -35.24
N HIS A 196 -26.51 -2.54 -35.75
CA HIS A 196 -25.59 -1.41 -35.57
C HIS A 196 -25.60 -0.67 -34.22
N PHE A 197 -24.70 -1.09 -33.32
CA PHE A 197 -24.25 -0.24 -32.22
C PHE A 197 -23.47 0.96 -32.77
N LYS A 198 -24.17 2.08 -33.00
CA LYS A 198 -23.55 3.39 -32.92
C LYS A 198 -23.12 3.57 -31.46
N PRO A 199 -21.85 3.89 -31.15
CA PRO A 199 -21.47 4.19 -29.78
C PRO A 199 -22.13 5.52 -29.41
N GLU A 200 -23.19 5.44 -28.61
CA GLU A 200 -23.70 6.57 -27.86
C GLU A 200 -22.56 7.16 -27.00
N PRO A 201 -22.55 8.47 -26.74
CA PRO A 201 -21.50 9.10 -25.96
C PRO A 201 -21.42 8.41 -24.59
N LYS A 202 -20.24 7.83 -24.28
CA LYS A 202 -19.97 7.13 -23.01
C LYS A 202 -20.48 8.01 -21.85
N ALA A 203 -21.56 7.55 -21.21
CA ALA A 203 -22.07 8.18 -20.00
C ALA A 203 -20.90 8.36 -19.01
N ASN A 204 -20.90 9.47 -18.26
CA ASN A 204 -19.85 9.74 -17.26
C ASN A 204 -19.83 8.61 -16.23
N THR A 205 -18.94 7.63 -16.44
CA THR A 205 -18.78 6.47 -15.55
C THR A 205 -18.06 6.84 -14.25
N LYS A 206 -17.62 8.07 -14.06
CA LYS A 206 -16.79 8.46 -12.90
C LYS A 206 -17.62 8.75 -11.67
N VAL A 207 -17.27 8.14 -10.55
CA VAL A 207 -17.82 8.45 -9.22
C VAL A 207 -16.90 9.45 -8.54
N ILE A 208 -17.44 10.60 -8.15
CA ILE A 208 -16.67 11.74 -7.66
C ILE A 208 -17.12 12.13 -6.25
N CYS A 209 -16.17 12.42 -5.37
CA CYS A 209 -16.46 12.97 -4.05
C CYS A 209 -17.19 14.31 -4.16
N LYS A 210 -18.34 14.44 -3.49
CA LYS A 210 -19.14 15.67 -3.54
C LYS A 210 -18.40 16.89 -2.96
N ARG A 211 -17.55 16.68 -1.95
CA ARG A 211 -16.81 17.74 -1.25
C ARG A 211 -15.52 18.11 -1.97
N CYS A 212 -14.55 17.20 -2.09
CA CYS A 212 -13.22 17.52 -2.63
C CYS A 212 -13.06 17.28 -4.14
N LYS A 213 -14.08 16.76 -4.82
CA LYS A 213 -14.08 16.47 -6.26
C LYS A 213 -13.05 15.44 -6.74
N VAL A 214 -12.41 14.70 -5.84
CA VAL A 214 -11.55 13.56 -6.18
C VAL A 214 -12.38 12.41 -6.76
N MET A 215 -11.85 11.70 -7.75
CA MET A 215 -12.44 10.48 -8.28
C MET A 215 -12.30 9.35 -7.25
N LEU A 216 -13.43 8.77 -6.86
CA LEU A 216 -13.49 7.69 -5.88
C LEU A 216 -13.62 6.31 -6.52
N GLY A 217 -14.11 6.26 -7.77
CA GLY A 217 -14.56 5.03 -8.36
C GLY A 217 -15.22 5.19 -9.73
N GLU A 218 -15.91 4.13 -10.15
CA GLU A 218 -16.57 4.01 -11.44
C GLU A 218 -17.96 3.37 -11.31
N THR A 219 -18.95 3.86 -12.06
CA THR A 219 -20.26 3.23 -12.21
C THR A 219 -20.13 2.08 -13.22
N VAL A 220 -20.35 0.85 -12.75
CA VAL A 220 -20.24 -0.38 -13.57
C VAL A 220 -21.58 -0.70 -14.22
N SER A 221 -22.68 -0.48 -13.51
CA SER A 221 -24.05 -0.61 -14.00
C SER A 221 -24.96 0.39 -13.30
N SER A 222 -26.24 0.43 -13.65
CA SER A 222 -27.22 1.34 -13.00
C SER A 222 -27.31 1.17 -11.49
N GLU A 223 -26.94 0.01 -10.96
CA GLU A 223 -27.02 -0.31 -9.53
C GLU A 223 -25.66 -0.59 -8.89
N THR A 224 -24.63 -0.93 -9.69
CA THR A 224 -23.31 -1.33 -9.17
C THR A 224 -22.27 -0.23 -9.33
N THR A 225 -21.59 0.08 -8.24
CA THR A 225 -20.47 1.03 -8.20
C THR A 225 -19.19 0.34 -7.76
N LYS A 226 -18.11 0.59 -8.51
CA LYS A 226 -16.72 0.25 -8.19
C LYS A 226 -16.10 1.39 -7.40
N PHE A 227 -15.54 1.13 -6.23
CA PHE A 227 -14.76 2.09 -5.45
C PHE A 227 -13.31 1.64 -5.35
N TYR A 228 -12.35 2.53 -5.59
CA TYR A 228 -10.93 2.20 -5.42
C TYR A 228 -10.58 2.11 -3.94
N MET A 229 -9.90 1.03 -3.53
CA MET A 229 -9.45 0.84 -2.14
C MET A 229 -8.55 1.97 -1.67
N THR A 230 -7.78 2.57 -2.57
CA THR A 230 -6.93 3.70 -2.25
C THR A 230 -7.70 4.98 -2.00
N GLU A 231 -8.97 5.10 -2.41
CA GLU A 231 -9.72 6.37 -2.34
C GLU A 231 -10.81 6.38 -1.26
N ILE A 232 -11.12 5.21 -0.69
CA ILE A 232 -12.19 5.02 0.28
C ILE A 232 -11.69 4.37 1.57
N ILE A 233 -12.15 4.88 2.70
CA ILE A 233 -12.04 4.27 4.01
C ILE A 233 -13.39 3.63 4.36
N ILE A 234 -13.40 2.37 4.82
CA ILE A 234 -14.61 1.69 5.31
C ILE A 234 -14.42 1.44 6.80
N GLN A 235 -15.31 1.97 7.63
CA GLN A 235 -15.22 1.88 9.10
C GLN A 235 -16.57 1.51 9.71
N PRO A 236 -16.59 0.79 10.85
CA PRO A 236 -17.80 0.63 11.66
C PRO A 236 -18.40 1.99 12.04
N SER A 237 -19.72 2.13 11.92
CA SER A 237 -20.41 3.41 12.14
C SER A 237 -20.36 3.93 13.59
N ASP A 238 -20.14 3.03 14.55
CA ASP A 238 -20.07 3.32 15.99
C ASP A 238 -18.69 3.81 16.45
N ARG A 239 -17.67 3.77 15.57
CA ARG A 239 -16.30 4.10 15.91
C ARG A 239 -15.84 5.40 15.26
N SER A 240 -15.38 6.34 16.09
CA SER A 240 -14.57 7.45 15.60
C SER A 240 -13.22 6.92 15.11
N PHE A 241 -12.77 7.37 13.94
CA PHE A 241 -11.45 7.04 13.41
C PHE A 241 -10.67 8.31 13.14
N LEU A 242 -9.35 8.21 13.26
CA LEU A 242 -8.44 9.26 12.82
C LEU A 242 -8.13 9.04 11.35
N ILE A 243 -8.34 10.06 10.53
CA ILE A 243 -7.90 10.03 9.14
C ILE A 243 -6.38 10.08 9.17
N ILE A 244 -5.74 8.97 8.81
CA ILE A 244 -4.29 8.94 8.64
C ILE A 244 -3.87 9.75 7.41
N PRO A 245 -2.66 10.31 7.39
CA PRO A 245 -2.12 11.00 6.23
C PRO A 245 -2.24 10.18 4.95
N ARG A 246 -2.52 10.87 3.85
CA ARG A 246 -2.74 10.28 2.52
C ARG A 246 -1.59 9.35 2.09
N SER A 247 -0.35 9.81 2.23
CA SER A 247 0.85 9.04 1.92
C SER A 247 0.88 7.70 2.66
N GLN A 248 0.66 7.77 3.98
CA GLN A 248 0.65 6.62 4.87
C GLN A 248 -0.49 5.66 4.54
N PHE A 249 -1.66 6.18 4.16
CA PHE A 249 -2.80 5.37 3.75
C PHE A 249 -2.51 4.58 2.47
N VAL A 250 -2.11 5.26 1.40
CA VAL A 250 -1.81 4.62 0.10
C VAL A 250 -0.72 3.58 0.29
N GLN A 251 0.34 3.93 0.99
CA GLN A 251 1.43 3.02 1.32
C GLN A 251 0.93 1.77 2.04
N SER A 252 0.08 1.92 3.06
CA SER A 252 -0.45 0.80 3.85
C SER A 252 -1.35 -0.11 3.02
N VAL A 253 -2.25 0.46 2.22
CA VAL A 253 -3.17 -0.30 1.34
C VAL A 253 -2.37 -1.11 0.31
N ILE A 254 -1.39 -0.49 -0.35
CA ILE A 254 -0.58 -1.17 -1.37
C ILE A 254 0.30 -2.24 -0.72
N ALA A 255 0.97 -1.95 0.39
CA ALA A 255 1.78 -2.94 1.09
C ALA A 255 0.96 -4.15 1.55
N GLN A 256 -0.26 -3.93 2.05
CA GLN A 256 -1.19 -5.00 2.43
C GLN A 256 -1.58 -5.85 1.21
N CYS A 257 -1.96 -5.19 0.10
CA CYS A 257 -2.31 -5.86 -1.16
C CYS A 257 -1.16 -6.75 -1.66
N LEU A 258 0.08 -6.25 -1.67
CA LEU A 258 1.27 -7.02 -2.07
C LEU A 258 1.47 -8.26 -1.18
N VAL A 259 1.35 -8.13 0.13
CA VAL A 259 1.52 -9.24 1.07
C VAL A 259 0.42 -10.29 0.91
N GLU A 260 -0.84 -9.86 0.83
CA GLU A 260 -1.99 -10.77 0.67
C GLU A 260 -1.91 -11.53 -0.65
N LEU A 261 -1.65 -10.83 -1.77
CA LEU A 261 -1.55 -11.46 -3.08
C LEU A 261 -0.34 -12.38 -3.20
N SER A 262 0.81 -11.99 -2.64
CA SER A 262 1.99 -12.87 -2.65
C SER A 262 1.76 -14.16 -1.88
N SER A 263 1.01 -14.08 -0.78
CA SER A 263 0.69 -15.24 0.04
C SER A 263 -0.38 -16.12 -0.60
N ALA A 264 -1.38 -15.51 -1.23
CA ALA A 264 -2.49 -16.23 -1.86
C ALA A 264 -2.15 -16.82 -3.23
N ARG A 265 -1.20 -16.21 -3.97
CA ARG A 265 -0.93 -16.55 -5.38
C ARG A 265 0.52 -16.94 -5.65
N SER A 266 1.40 -16.94 -4.64
CA SER A 266 2.83 -17.20 -4.81
C SER A 266 3.50 -16.28 -5.85
N THR A 267 2.97 -15.06 -6.03
CA THR A 267 3.52 -14.04 -6.93
C THR A 267 4.27 -12.97 -6.14
N PHE A 268 5.42 -12.55 -6.65
CA PHE A 268 6.26 -11.54 -6.01
C PHE A 268 6.55 -10.35 -6.93
N ARG A 269 6.06 -10.39 -8.18
CA ARG A 269 6.26 -9.32 -9.16
C ARG A 269 4.91 -8.73 -9.51
N PHE A 270 4.85 -7.41 -9.51
CA PHE A 270 3.62 -6.68 -9.73
C PHE A 270 3.81 -5.53 -10.71
N THR A 271 2.82 -5.27 -11.54
CA THR A 271 2.74 -4.00 -12.28
C THR A 271 1.68 -3.11 -11.67
N ILE A 272 1.98 -1.82 -11.48
CA ILE A 272 1.00 -0.81 -11.12
C ILE A 272 0.53 -0.14 -12.41
N GLN A 273 -0.74 -0.34 -12.73
CA GLN A 273 -1.35 0.15 -13.96
C GLN A 273 -2.40 1.21 -13.67
N GLY A 274 -2.48 2.22 -14.53
CA GLY A 274 -3.59 3.16 -14.50
C GLY A 274 -4.85 2.58 -15.16
N GLN A 275 -6.00 3.23 -14.92
CA GLN A 275 -7.25 2.97 -15.66
C GLN A 275 -7.11 3.14 -17.19
N ASP A 276 -6.08 3.87 -17.62
CA ASP A 276 -5.71 4.06 -19.02
C ASP A 276 -4.95 2.86 -19.61
N GLY A 277 -4.75 1.78 -18.83
CA GLY A 277 -4.02 0.58 -19.22
C GLY A 277 -2.50 0.76 -19.25
N ARG A 278 -1.99 1.96 -18.92
CA ARG A 278 -0.55 2.22 -18.93
C ARG A 278 0.11 1.71 -17.66
N VAL A 279 1.26 1.06 -17.79
CA VAL A 279 2.11 0.67 -16.65
C VAL A 279 2.87 1.89 -16.14
N TYR A 280 2.74 2.19 -14.85
CA TYR A 280 3.43 3.30 -14.18
C TYR A 280 4.65 2.84 -13.39
N ILE A 281 4.56 1.68 -12.73
CA ILE A 281 5.58 1.17 -11.81
C ILE A 281 5.66 -0.35 -11.94
N LEU A 282 6.87 -0.88 -11.99
CA LEU A 282 7.15 -2.30 -11.76
C LEU A 282 7.59 -2.47 -10.31
N LEU A 283 7.01 -3.44 -9.60
CA LEU A 283 7.32 -3.75 -8.21
C LEU A 283 7.77 -5.20 -8.08
N TRP A 284 8.80 -5.45 -7.29
CA TRP A 284 9.22 -6.79 -6.91
C TRP A 284 9.34 -6.89 -5.39
N LEU A 285 8.43 -7.64 -4.78
CA LEU A 285 8.43 -7.94 -3.35
C LEU A 285 9.61 -8.84 -2.99
N LEU A 286 10.49 -8.35 -2.11
CA LEU A 286 11.63 -9.11 -1.59
C LEU A 286 11.32 -9.79 -0.27
N ASN A 287 10.63 -9.08 0.63
CA ASN A 287 10.19 -9.63 1.91
C ASN A 287 9.11 -8.77 2.57
N SER A 288 8.38 -9.38 3.49
CA SER A 288 7.30 -8.78 4.29
C SER A 288 7.53 -8.90 5.81
N ASP A 289 8.68 -9.45 6.22
CA ASP A 289 9.01 -9.76 7.61
C ASP A 289 9.98 -8.75 8.25
N SER A 290 10.21 -7.61 7.59
CA SER A 290 11.09 -6.56 8.10
C SER A 290 10.42 -5.73 9.18
N LEU A 291 11.18 -5.34 10.18
CA LEU A 291 10.84 -4.31 11.16
C LEU A 291 11.95 -3.26 11.10
N VAL A 292 11.59 -2.02 10.78
CA VAL A 292 12.54 -0.92 10.63
C VAL A 292 12.41 0.02 11.83
N ILE A 293 13.55 0.33 12.42
CA ILE A 293 13.69 1.29 13.53
C ILE A 293 14.65 2.36 13.06
N GLU A 294 14.17 3.61 13.03
CA GLU A 294 14.99 4.76 12.68
C GLU A 294 14.95 5.77 13.83
N SER A 295 16.12 6.30 14.19
CA SER A 295 16.22 7.50 15.02
C SER A 295 16.62 8.65 14.12
N LEU A 296 15.65 9.51 13.82
CA LEU A 296 15.89 10.78 13.16
C LEU A 296 15.47 11.87 14.13
N ARG A 297 16.42 12.40 14.91
CA ARG A 297 16.13 13.63 15.65
C ARG A 297 16.04 14.76 14.62
N SER A 298 14.81 15.24 14.43
CA SER A 298 14.43 16.46 13.72
C SER A 298 15.31 16.85 12.52
N SER A 299 15.15 16.17 11.38
CA SER A 299 15.42 16.84 10.11
C SER A 299 14.19 17.66 9.73
N LYS A 300 14.39 18.93 9.36
CA LYS A 300 13.31 19.74 8.77
C LYS A 300 12.80 18.99 7.54
N CYS A 301 11.61 18.40 7.65
CA CYS A 301 10.94 17.74 6.54
C CYS A 301 10.99 18.65 5.31
N ILE A 302 11.48 18.13 4.19
CA ILE A 302 11.53 18.87 2.92
C ILE A 302 10.09 19.24 2.56
N LYS A 303 9.70 20.51 2.80
CA LYS A 303 8.36 21.06 2.55
C LYS A 303 8.00 21.19 1.06
N LYS A 304 8.65 20.44 0.15
CA LYS A 304 8.45 20.61 -1.30
C LYS A 304 7.12 20.02 -1.82
N PHE A 305 6.41 19.22 -1.02
CA PHE A 305 5.15 18.60 -1.42
C PHE A 305 4.12 18.62 -0.28
N PRO A 306 3.15 19.56 -0.28
CA PRO A 306 2.08 19.62 0.71
C PRO A 306 1.22 18.34 0.78
N LEU A 307 1.15 17.60 -0.35
CA LEU A 307 0.37 16.36 -0.47
C LEU A 307 0.92 15.18 0.36
N LEU A 308 2.16 15.28 0.86
CA LEU A 308 2.84 14.22 1.60
C LEU A 308 3.19 14.66 3.03
N GLU A 309 2.50 15.66 3.60
CA GLU A 309 2.77 16.10 4.98
C GLU A 309 2.35 15.01 5.99
N ASP A 310 3.32 14.21 6.42
CA ASP A 310 3.19 13.37 7.62
C ASP A 310 3.43 14.24 8.85
N SER A 311 2.34 14.62 9.53
CA SER A 311 2.40 15.27 10.85
C SER A 311 2.66 14.24 11.97
N MET A 312 3.74 13.45 11.84
CA MET A 312 4.18 12.59 12.93
C MET A 312 4.78 13.48 14.02
N LYS A 313 4.13 13.56 15.19
CA LYS A 313 4.74 14.13 16.40
C LYS A 313 5.99 13.33 16.74
N ALA A 314 7.12 14.04 16.84
CA ALA A 314 8.44 13.49 17.07
C ALA A 314 8.66 13.12 18.55
N ASP A 315 7.89 12.16 19.08
CA ASP A 315 8.05 11.72 20.47
C ASP A 315 7.90 10.18 20.56
N SER A 316 8.80 9.43 19.93
CA SER A 316 9.24 8.06 20.30
C SER A 316 10.03 7.38 19.19
N THR A 317 10.99 6.53 19.56
CA THR A 317 11.62 5.53 18.69
C THR A 317 10.56 4.57 18.18
N SER A 318 9.98 4.89 17.03
CA SER A 318 8.87 4.15 16.47
C SER A 318 9.41 3.06 15.55
N ALA A 319 9.16 1.82 15.94
CA ALA A 319 9.43 0.66 15.11
C ALA A 319 8.23 0.40 14.22
N TRP A 320 8.48 0.19 12.94
CA TRP A 320 7.42 -0.05 11.96
C TRP A 320 7.66 -1.37 11.25
N SER A 321 6.62 -2.20 11.17
CA SER A 321 6.65 -3.33 10.24
C SER A 321 6.83 -2.78 8.83
N ALA A 322 7.68 -3.40 8.04
CA ALA A 322 8.00 -2.94 6.70
C ALA A 322 7.95 -4.04 5.65
N VAL A 323 7.42 -3.70 4.48
CA VAL A 323 7.60 -4.48 3.25
C VAL A 323 8.78 -3.92 2.49
N LYS A 324 9.69 -4.80 2.10
CA LYS A 324 10.82 -4.46 1.25
C LYS A 324 10.49 -4.85 -0.18
N VAL A 325 10.44 -3.86 -1.06
CA VAL A 325 10.25 -4.09 -2.50
C VAL A 325 11.35 -3.42 -3.29
N LEU A 326 11.60 -3.94 -4.49
CA LEU A 326 12.27 -3.21 -5.54
C LEU A 326 11.24 -2.53 -6.42
N TYR A 327 11.57 -1.36 -6.95
CA TYR A 327 10.72 -0.68 -7.92
C TYR A 327 11.49 -0.09 -9.10
N GLN A 328 10.79 0.00 -10.23
CA GLN A 328 11.22 0.73 -11.41
C GLN A 328 10.08 1.62 -11.94
N PRO A 329 10.29 2.93 -12.14
CA PRO A 329 9.32 3.78 -12.80
C PRO A 329 9.24 3.49 -14.30
N CYS A 330 8.02 3.46 -14.84
CA CYS A 330 7.73 3.30 -16.28
C CYS A 330 7.18 4.57 -16.94
N ILE A 331 7.22 5.70 -16.24
CA ILE A 331 6.75 6.99 -16.78
C ILE A 331 7.64 7.48 -17.93
N LYS A 332 7.01 8.15 -18.92
CA LYS A 332 7.71 8.74 -20.09
C LYS A 332 8.58 7.73 -20.85
N SER A 333 8.02 6.56 -21.20
CA SER A 333 8.67 5.45 -21.91
C SER A 333 9.97 4.90 -21.28
N ARG A 334 10.25 5.25 -20.02
CA ARG A 334 11.33 4.60 -19.27
C ARG A 334 10.98 3.13 -19.05
N ASN A 335 12.00 2.27 -19.10
CA ASN A 335 11.86 0.84 -18.83
C ASN A 335 10.79 0.14 -19.70
N GLU A 336 10.44 0.68 -20.86
CA GLU A 336 9.36 0.17 -21.73
C GLU A 336 9.59 -1.30 -22.12
N LYS A 337 10.81 -1.65 -22.56
CA LYS A 337 11.18 -3.05 -22.88
C LYS A 337 10.96 -4.00 -21.70
N LEU A 338 11.28 -3.55 -20.48
CA LEU A 338 11.12 -4.35 -19.27
C LEU A 338 9.63 -4.48 -18.92
N ALA A 339 8.86 -3.39 -19.02
CA ALA A 339 7.42 -3.40 -18.80
C ALA A 339 6.72 -4.34 -19.78
N SER A 340 7.03 -4.27 -21.08
CA SER A 340 6.47 -5.18 -22.09
C SER A 340 6.84 -6.65 -21.83
N SER A 341 8.05 -6.92 -21.34
CA SER A 341 8.42 -8.29 -20.96
C SER A 341 7.61 -8.82 -19.77
N TRP A 342 7.28 -7.94 -18.81
CA TRP A 342 6.48 -8.30 -17.64
C TRP A 342 4.99 -8.44 -17.97
N GLU A 343 4.47 -7.70 -18.96
CA GLU A 343 3.08 -7.84 -19.42
C GLU A 343 2.79 -9.24 -19.98
N SER A 344 3.78 -9.89 -20.58
CA SER A 344 3.66 -11.27 -21.08
C SER A 344 4.01 -12.36 -20.06
N ASP A 345 4.49 -11.99 -18.88
CA ASP A 345 4.96 -12.94 -17.86
C ASP A 345 3.81 -13.30 -16.91
N ILE A 346 3.35 -14.55 -16.97
CA ILE A 346 2.27 -15.08 -16.13
C ILE A 346 2.56 -15.02 -14.62
N SER A 347 3.84 -14.90 -14.23
CA SER A 347 4.24 -14.76 -12.83
C SER A 347 4.07 -13.34 -12.29
N VAL A 348 3.77 -12.37 -13.17
CA VAL A 348 3.58 -10.96 -12.82
C VAL A 348 2.10 -10.65 -12.66
N HIS A 349 1.74 -10.02 -11.54
CA HIS A 349 0.36 -9.66 -11.24
C HIS A 349 0.09 -8.16 -11.43
N SER A 350 -0.98 -7.79 -12.11
CA SER A 350 -1.31 -6.39 -12.39
C SER A 350 -2.27 -5.81 -11.34
N LEU A 351 -1.96 -4.63 -10.83
CA LEU A 351 -2.77 -3.86 -9.89
C LEU A 351 -3.24 -2.57 -10.56
N THR A 352 -4.54 -2.49 -10.82
CA THR A 352 -5.16 -1.33 -11.45
C THR A 352 -5.55 -0.27 -10.41
N LEU A 353 -5.02 0.95 -10.54
CA LEU A 353 -5.28 2.08 -9.64
C LEU A 353 -5.70 3.33 -10.45
N PRO A 354 -6.27 4.36 -9.80
CA PRO A 354 -6.40 5.67 -10.43
C PRO A 354 -5.02 6.21 -10.86
N SER A 355 -4.92 6.77 -12.07
CA SER A 355 -3.63 7.27 -12.60
C SER A 355 -2.96 8.31 -11.68
N ALA A 356 -3.75 9.13 -10.98
CA ALA A 356 -3.22 10.06 -9.98
C ALA A 356 -2.55 9.34 -8.82
N THR A 357 -3.17 8.26 -8.32
CA THR A 357 -2.65 7.41 -7.25
C THR A 357 -1.40 6.63 -7.70
N CYS A 358 -1.31 6.21 -8.97
CA CYS A 358 -0.08 5.62 -9.51
C CYS A 358 1.11 6.59 -9.43
N LEU A 359 0.92 7.85 -9.80
CA LEU A 359 1.95 8.89 -9.74
C LEU A 359 2.30 9.24 -8.29
N GLU A 360 1.30 9.33 -7.42
CA GLU A 360 1.47 9.55 -5.99
C GLU A 360 2.29 8.42 -5.35
N LEU A 361 1.97 7.16 -5.63
CA LEU A 361 2.73 6.01 -5.16
C LEU A 361 4.19 6.10 -5.59
N LEU A 362 4.47 6.52 -6.82
CA LEU A 362 5.84 6.72 -7.27
C LEU A 362 6.60 7.79 -6.47
N LEU A 363 5.92 8.87 -6.07
CA LEU A 363 6.52 9.90 -5.20
C LEU A 363 6.77 9.36 -3.78
N ILE A 364 5.84 8.57 -3.23
CA ILE A 364 6.00 7.89 -1.94
C ILE A 364 7.20 6.95 -1.97
N LEU A 365 7.30 6.10 -3.01
CA LEU A 365 8.43 5.20 -3.23
C LEU A 365 9.76 5.96 -3.27
N SER A 366 9.82 7.04 -4.06
CA SER A 366 11.02 7.86 -4.22
C SER A 366 11.45 8.55 -2.91
N ARG A 367 10.48 9.05 -2.13
CA ARG A 367 10.76 9.67 -0.83
C ARG A 367 11.31 8.66 0.17
N ASN A 368 10.69 7.49 0.27
CA ASN A 368 11.14 6.44 1.18
C ASN A 368 12.48 5.84 0.74
N ASN A 369 12.75 5.73 -0.56
CA ASN A 369 14.08 5.34 -1.04
C ASN A 369 15.15 6.34 -0.57
N ALA A 370 14.85 7.64 -0.63
CA ALA A 370 15.77 8.69 -0.19
C ALA A 370 16.05 8.65 1.33
N THR A 371 15.15 8.04 2.14
CA THR A 371 15.45 7.81 3.55
C THR A 371 16.39 6.61 3.72
N LEU A 372 16.55 5.66 2.82
CA LEU A 372 17.50 4.56 3.06
C LEU A 372 18.97 5.05 3.04
N PRO A 373 19.87 4.37 3.77
CA PRO A 373 21.32 4.50 3.55
C PRO A 373 21.67 4.35 2.06
N PRO A 374 22.51 5.22 1.47
CA PRO A 374 22.79 5.22 0.03
C PRO A 374 23.13 3.84 -0.58
N SER A 375 23.93 3.01 0.10
CA SER A 375 24.28 1.67 -0.36
C SER A 375 23.09 0.71 -0.42
N LEU A 376 22.01 1.00 0.32
CA LEU A 376 20.78 0.20 0.35
C LEU A 376 19.70 0.72 -0.62
N ARG A 377 19.95 1.80 -1.37
CA ARG A 377 18.94 2.39 -2.26
C ARG A 377 18.75 1.64 -3.57
N HIS A 378 19.71 0.82 -3.97
CA HIS A 378 19.69 0.14 -5.27
C HIS A 378 20.06 -1.33 -5.15
N MET A 379 19.42 -2.18 -5.96
CA MET A 379 19.78 -3.59 -6.12
C MET A 379 19.50 -4.03 -7.55
N ASN A 380 20.50 -4.59 -8.24
CA ASN A 380 20.38 -5.11 -9.61
C ASN A 380 19.67 -4.14 -10.58
N SER A 381 20.08 -2.87 -10.59
CA SER A 381 19.47 -1.74 -11.32
C SER A 381 18.12 -1.22 -10.81
N PHE A 382 17.40 -1.94 -9.95
CA PHE A 382 16.15 -1.47 -9.33
C PHE A 382 16.43 -0.57 -8.12
N GLN A 383 15.46 0.30 -7.80
CA GLN A 383 15.45 1.10 -6.56
C GLN A 383 14.75 0.33 -5.43
N VAL A 384 15.12 0.55 -4.16
CA VAL A 384 14.60 -0.18 -2.99
C VAL A 384 13.59 0.67 -2.20
N TRP A 385 12.49 0.07 -1.74
CA TRP A 385 11.49 0.70 -0.87
C TRP A 385 11.24 -0.14 0.39
N ASN A 386 11.28 0.50 1.56
CA ASN A 386 10.82 -0.03 2.84
C ASN A 386 9.52 0.71 3.23
N SER A 387 8.41 -0.01 3.34
CA SER A 387 7.09 0.58 3.61
C SER A 387 6.64 0.31 5.05
N SER A 388 6.67 1.31 5.93
CA SER A 388 5.99 1.23 7.24
C SER A 388 4.48 0.96 7.11
N PHE A 389 3.95 0.10 7.97
CA PHE A 389 2.51 -0.08 8.16
C PHE A 389 2.03 0.73 9.36
N SER A 390 0.92 1.45 9.21
CA SER A 390 0.10 1.89 10.35
C SER A 390 -1.22 1.15 10.33
N ARG A 391 -1.74 0.84 11.52
CA ARG A 391 -3.09 0.31 11.68
C ARG A 391 -4.09 1.38 11.20
N VAL A 392 -4.81 1.10 10.12
CA VAL A 392 -5.94 1.92 9.63
C VAL A 392 -7.22 1.54 10.36
#